data_AF-A0AAD4YKB2-F1
#
_entry.id   AF-A0AAD4YKB2-F1
#
_cell.length_a   1.000
_cell.length_b   1.000
_cell.length_c   1.000
_cell.angle_alpha   90.00
_cell.angle_beta   90.00
_cell.angle_gamma   90.00
#
_symmetry.space_group_name_H-M   'P 1'
#
loop_
_entity.id
_entity.type
_entity.pdbx_description
1 polymer ?
#
loop_
_entity_poly.entity_id
_entity_poly.type
_entity_poly.pdbx_seq_one_letter_code
_entity_poly.pdbx_strand_id
1 'polypeptide(L)'
;MQIDEDPSWQDPIIDYLTNGNLPTDKSEARKVQQKAARYYMLGNKLIRRSYSSFHLTCIKYPQTLEVFCKIHDGECGNHSGGRSLAQKALNIRYFWLTMRHDSAEYVKNCDHCQ
;
A
#
# COMPACT_ATOMS: atom_id res chain seq x y z
N MET A 1 8.94 -11.96 10.63
CA MET A 1 7.76 -11.34 9.98
C MET A 1 6.89 -12.47 9.45
N GLN A 2 5.74 -12.68 10.08
CA GLN A 2 4.78 -13.73 9.71
C GLN A 2 4.13 -13.30 8.39
N ILE A 3 4.21 -14.14 7.37
CA ILE A 3 3.46 -13.98 6.12
C ILE A 3 2.05 -14.47 6.45
N ASP A 4 1.15 -13.56 6.78
CA ASP A 4 -0.27 -13.90 6.83
C ASP A 4 -0.70 -14.30 5.40
N GLU A 5 -1.10 -15.56 5.24
CA GLU A 5 -1.85 -16.06 4.08
C GLU A 5 -3.30 -15.52 4.06
N ASP A 6 -3.57 -14.40 4.75
CA ASP A 6 -4.83 -13.69 4.56
C ASP A 6 -4.88 -13.16 3.12
N PRO A 7 -6.03 -13.26 2.44
CA PRO A 7 -6.23 -12.62 1.15
C PRO A 7 -5.79 -11.17 1.30
N SER A 8 -4.85 -10.74 0.45
CA SER A 8 -4.42 -9.36 0.47
C SER A 8 -5.67 -8.51 0.36
N TRP A 9 -5.80 -7.45 1.15
CA TRP A 9 -6.95 -6.55 1.09
C TRP A 9 -7.23 -6.03 -0.34
N GLN A 10 -6.24 -6.14 -1.23
CA GLN A 10 -6.31 -5.85 -2.65
C GLN A 10 -7.05 -6.92 -3.45
N ASP A 11 -6.97 -8.20 -3.11
CA ASP A 11 -7.42 -9.31 -3.95
C ASP A 11 -8.93 -9.25 -4.26
N PRO A 12 -9.84 -9.04 -3.27
CA PRO A 12 -11.27 -8.87 -3.57
C PRO A 12 -11.56 -7.63 -4.42
N ILE A 13 -10.74 -6.58 -4.32
CA ILE A 13 -10.88 -5.36 -5.10
C ILE A 13 -10.39 -5.59 -6.53
N ILE A 14 -9.25 -6.25 -6.71
CA ILE A 14 -8.65 -6.57 -8.01
C ILE A 14 -9.57 -7.51 -8.78
N ASP A 15 -10.08 -8.56 -8.12
CA ASP A 15 -10.99 -9.53 -8.75
C ASP A 15 -12.29 -8.86 -9.20
N TYR A 16 -12.87 -8.00 -8.37
CA TYR A 16 -14.04 -7.20 -8.75
C TYR A 16 -13.75 -6.25 -9.92
N LEU A 17 -12.63 -5.51 -9.88
CA LEU A 17 -12.30 -4.53 -10.92
C LEU A 17 -11.87 -5.17 -12.25
N THR A 18 -11.34 -6.40 -12.22
CA THR A 18 -10.82 -7.09 -13.41
C THR A 18 -11.87 -8.02 -14.02
N ASN A 19 -12.56 -8.79 -13.18
CA ASN A 19 -13.47 -9.87 -13.60
C ASN A 19 -14.95 -9.57 -13.31
N GLY A 20 -15.26 -8.53 -12.51
CA GLY A 20 -16.62 -8.24 -12.06
C GLY A 20 -17.13 -9.18 -10.96
N ASN A 21 -16.26 -10.03 -10.42
CA ASN A 21 -16.61 -11.01 -9.40
C ASN A 21 -16.90 -10.36 -8.05
N LEU A 22 -17.94 -10.84 -7.38
CA LEU A 22 -18.33 -10.40 -6.05
C LEU A 22 -18.69 -11.61 -5.17
N PRO A 23 -18.51 -11.51 -3.84
CA PRO A 23 -19.04 -12.48 -2.91
C PRO A 23 -20.55 -12.69 -3.09
N THR A 24 -21.03 -13.91 -2.87
CA THR A 24 -22.47 -14.24 -2.91
C THR A 24 -23.23 -13.52 -1.79
N ASP A 25 -22.59 -13.29 -0.65
CA ASP A 25 -23.17 -12.51 0.43
C ASP A 25 -23.31 -11.04 0.02
N LYS A 26 -24.55 -10.53 0.11
CA LYS A 26 -24.87 -9.16 -0.33
C LYS A 26 -24.18 -8.08 0.51
N SER A 27 -23.93 -8.33 1.79
CA SER A 27 -23.26 -7.39 2.67
C SER A 27 -21.77 -7.29 2.31
N GLU A 28 -21.11 -8.42 2.11
CA GLU A 28 -19.71 -8.47 1.68
C GLU A 28 -19.52 -7.92 0.27
N ALA A 29 -20.41 -8.23 -0.68
CA ALA A 29 -20.41 -7.64 -2.02
C ALA A 29 -20.47 -6.12 -1.96
N ARG A 30 -21.39 -5.58 -1.15
CA ARG A 30 -21.53 -4.13 -0.96
C ARG A 30 -20.26 -3.51 -0.36
N LYS A 31 -19.61 -4.18 0.60
CA LYS A 31 -18.33 -3.73 1.18
C LYS A 31 -17.22 -3.68 0.13
N VAL A 32 -17.11 -4.71 -0.72
CA VAL A 32 -16.12 -4.75 -1.81
C VAL A 32 -16.35 -3.61 -2.80
N GLN A 33 -17.59 -3.42 -3.26
CA GLN A 33 -17.95 -2.33 -4.18
C GLN A 33 -17.62 -0.94 -3.61
N GLN A 34 -17.99 -0.70 -2.35
CA GLN A 34 -17.69 0.57 -1.67
C GLN A 34 -16.18 0.83 -1.55
N LYS A 35 -15.40 -0.20 -1.21
CA LYS A 35 -13.93 -0.09 -1.18
C LYS A 35 -13.38 0.17 -2.58
N ALA A 36 -13.82 -0.59 -3.58
CA ALA A 36 -13.35 -0.54 -4.96
C ALA A 36 -13.60 0.82 -5.64
N ALA A 37 -14.63 1.57 -5.24
CA ALA A 37 -14.89 2.92 -5.74
C ALA A 37 -13.69 3.87 -5.58
N ARG A 38 -12.78 3.59 -4.65
CA ARG A 38 -11.56 4.37 -4.39
C ARG A 38 -10.37 3.96 -5.27
N TYR A 39 -10.54 2.95 -6.12
CA TYR A 39 -9.46 2.36 -6.90
C TYR A 39 -9.86 2.19 -8.37
N TYR A 40 -8.87 1.85 -9.20
CA TYR A 40 -9.05 1.37 -10.56
C TYR A 40 -7.79 0.61 -11.01
N MET A 41 -7.90 -0.19 -12.07
CA MET A 41 -6.76 -0.90 -12.65
C MET A 41 -6.09 -0.07 -13.75
N LEU A 42 -4.76 0.03 -13.71
CA LEU A 42 -3.94 0.57 -14.80
C LEU A 42 -2.93 -0.50 -15.22
N GLY A 43 -3.24 -1.21 -16.30
CA GLY A 43 -2.53 -2.45 -16.64
C GLY A 43 -2.71 -3.49 -15.53
N ASN A 44 -1.60 -4.02 -15.02
CA ASN A 44 -1.58 -4.97 -13.90
C ASN A 44 -1.42 -4.32 -12.51
N LYS A 45 -1.54 -2.98 -12.42
CA LYS A 45 -1.34 -2.24 -11.17
C LYS A 45 -2.68 -1.74 -10.64
N LEU A 46 -2.94 -2.01 -9.37
CA LEU A 46 -4.03 -1.38 -8.64
C LEU A 46 -3.64 0.05 -8.29
N ILE A 47 -4.44 1.02 -8.73
CA ILE A 47 -4.21 2.43 -8.50
C ILE A 47 -5.26 2.97 -7.53
N ARG A 48 -4.82 3.66 -6.48
CA ARG A 48 -5.70 4.41 -5.59
C ARG A 48 -5.99 5.78 -6.19
N ARG A 49 -7.28 6.13 -6.27
CA ARG A 49 -7.75 7.47 -6.59
C ARG A 49 -7.32 8.42 -5.48
N SER A 50 -6.60 9.48 -5.85
CA SER A 50 -6.27 10.58 -4.95
C SER A 50 -7.05 11.83 -5.38
N TYR A 51 -7.36 12.69 -4.40
CA TYR A 51 -7.93 14.02 -4.67
C TYR A 51 -6.90 14.95 -5.30
N SER A 52 -5.62 14.76 -4.97
CA SER A 52 -4.54 15.32 -5.79
C SER A 52 -4.55 14.57 -7.12
N SER A 53 -4.40 15.25 -8.25
CA SER A 53 -4.38 14.64 -9.60
C SER A 53 -3.29 13.55 -9.83
N PHE A 54 -2.54 13.18 -8.79
CA PHE A 54 -1.56 12.12 -8.80
C PHE A 54 -2.17 10.75 -8.50
N HIS A 55 -1.85 9.80 -9.36
CA HIS A 55 -2.16 8.39 -9.18
C HIS A 55 -1.18 7.74 -8.19
N LEU A 56 -1.71 7.06 -7.18
CA LEU A 56 -0.91 6.31 -6.20
C LEU A 56 -0.96 4.83 -6.54
N THR A 57 0.20 4.22 -6.78
CA THR A 57 0.32 2.79 -7.03
C THR A 57 0.20 2.04 -5.71
N CYS A 58 -0.79 1.15 -5.61
CA CYS A 58 -0.92 0.24 -4.49
C CYS A 58 0.17 -0.83 -4.60
N ILE A 59 0.94 -1.00 -3.53
CA ILE A 59 1.97 -2.04 -3.43
C ILE A 59 1.70 -2.93 -2.22
N LYS A 60 2.33 -4.10 -2.21
CA LYS A 60 2.26 -5.05 -1.10
C LYS A 60 3.66 -5.55 -0.74
N TYR A 61 3.79 -6.19 0.41
CA TYR A 61 5.01 -6.92 0.73
C TYR A 61 5.33 -7.93 -0.39
N PRO A 62 6.61 -8.08 -0.81
CA PRO A 62 7.83 -7.48 -0.27
C PRO A 62 8.21 -6.10 -0.86
N GLN A 63 7.48 -5.58 -1.84
CA GLN A 63 7.80 -4.31 -2.52
C GLN A 63 7.85 -3.10 -1.57
N THR A 64 7.11 -3.17 -0.46
CA THR A 64 7.15 -2.16 0.61
C THR A 64 8.55 -2.03 1.22
N LEU A 65 9.28 -3.14 1.38
CA LEU A 65 10.65 -3.14 1.87
C LEU A 65 11.60 -2.46 0.87
N GLU A 66 11.48 -2.78 -0.41
CA GLU A 66 12.28 -2.13 -1.46
C GLU A 66 12.11 -0.61 -1.46
N VAL A 67 10.86 -0.15 -1.28
CA VAL A 67 10.55 1.26 -1.15
C VAL A 67 11.18 1.85 0.10
N PHE A 68 11.10 1.18 1.26
CA PHE A 68 11.73 1.64 2.48
C PHE A 68 13.25 1.72 2.37
N CYS A 69 13.91 0.66 1.93
CA CYS A 69 15.36 0.67 1.71
C CYS A 69 15.76 1.84 0.81
N LYS A 70 15.03 2.09 -0.28
CA LYS A 70 15.34 3.19 -1.20
C LYS A 70 15.24 4.58 -0.56
N ILE A 71 14.24 4.84 0.28
CA ILE A 71 13.94 6.19 0.79
C ILE A 71 14.42 6.45 2.22
N HIS A 72 14.80 5.39 2.96
CA HIS A 72 15.33 5.44 4.32
C HIS A 72 16.83 5.14 4.36
N ASP A 73 17.27 4.02 3.78
CA ASP A 73 18.65 3.49 3.89
C ASP A 73 19.54 3.77 2.67
N GLY A 74 18.94 4.10 1.53
CA GLY A 74 19.68 4.30 0.27
C GLY A 74 20.63 5.48 0.34
N GLU A 75 21.43 5.68 -0.71
CA GLU A 75 22.42 6.77 -0.78
C GLU A 75 21.82 8.17 -0.59
N CYS A 76 20.54 8.36 -0.90
CA CYS A 76 19.79 9.60 -0.65
C CYS A 76 18.80 9.48 0.54
N GLY A 77 18.87 8.39 1.29
CA GLY A 77 18.21 8.18 2.55
C GLY A 77 18.73 9.17 3.59
N ASN A 78 17.86 9.61 4.49
CA ASN A 78 18.20 10.58 5.52
C ASN A 78 17.73 10.11 6.91
N HIS A 79 17.53 8.79 7.07
CA HIS A 79 17.08 8.19 8.33
C HIS A 79 15.83 8.88 8.92
N SER A 80 14.90 9.28 8.05
CA SER A 80 13.66 9.96 8.45
C SER A 80 12.84 9.11 9.41
N GLY A 81 12.26 9.75 10.43
CA GLY A 81 11.27 9.14 11.32
C GLY A 81 10.03 8.63 10.58
N GLY A 82 9.30 7.68 11.17
CA GLY A 82 8.25 6.90 10.50
C GLY A 82 7.14 7.73 9.82
N ARG A 83 6.74 8.87 10.40
CA ARG A 83 5.75 9.76 9.78
C ARG A 83 6.27 10.39 8.48
N SER A 84 7.50 10.89 8.51
CA SER A 84 8.16 11.48 7.35
C SER A 84 8.44 10.42 6.29
N LEU A 85 8.78 9.20 6.71
CA LEU A 85 9.00 8.06 5.83
C LEU A 85 7.72 7.68 5.04
N ALA A 86 6.58 7.57 5.74
CA ALA A 86 5.29 7.33 5.10
C ALA A 86 4.93 8.44 4.10
N GLN A 87 5.19 9.70 4.45
CA GLN A 87 4.94 10.83 3.55
C GLN A 87 5.84 10.79 2.31
N LYS A 88 7.11 10.41 2.45
CA LYS A 88 8.02 10.23 1.31
C LYS A 88 7.51 9.17 0.36
N ALA A 89 7.04 8.02 0.86
CA ALA A 89 6.44 6.97 0.04
C ALA A 89 5.23 7.48 -0.76
N LEU A 90 4.35 8.28 -0.15
CA LEU A 90 3.25 8.95 -0.85
C LEU A 90 3.74 9.94 -1.92
N ASN A 91 4.80 10.71 -1.63
CA ASN A 91 5.36 11.69 -2.57
C ASN A 91 5.97 11.01 -3.80
N ILE A 92 6.55 9.82 -3.65
CA ILE A 92 7.01 8.99 -4.78
C ILE A 92 5.90 8.07 -5.33
N ARG A 93 4.64 8.36 -4.99
CA ARG A 93 3.42 7.78 -5.55
C ARG A 93 3.18 6.31 -5.21
N TYR A 94 3.65 5.85 -4.04
CA TYR A 94 3.32 4.51 -3.51
C TYR A 94 2.33 4.58 -2.35
N PHE A 95 1.48 3.57 -2.24
CA PHE A 95 0.48 3.45 -1.19
C PHE A 95 0.26 2.00 -0.74
N TRP A 96 0.02 1.81 0.55
CA TRP A 96 -0.54 0.59 1.13
C TRP A 96 -1.26 0.93 2.45
N LEU A 97 -2.21 0.11 2.88
CA LEU A 97 -3.13 0.45 3.99
C LEU A 97 -2.39 0.70 5.32
N THR A 98 -1.40 -0.12 5.62
CA THR A 98 -0.66 -0.13 6.89
C THR A 98 0.58 0.78 6.87
N MET A 99 0.78 1.60 5.83
CA MET A 99 2.04 2.31 5.61
C MET A 99 2.54 3.15 6.77
N ARG A 100 1.65 3.75 7.56
CA ARG A 100 2.04 4.53 8.74
C ARG A 100 2.62 3.66 9.84
N HIS A 101 1.97 2.53 10.10
CA HIS A 101 2.42 1.53 11.06
C HIS A 101 3.74 0.92 10.59
N ASP A 102 3.77 0.44 9.34
CA ASP A 102 4.95 -0.23 8.79
C ASP A 102 6.16 0.71 8.73
N SER A 103 5.95 2.01 8.43
CA SER A 103 7.04 2.99 8.44
C SER A 103 7.58 3.23 9.85
N ALA A 104 6.72 3.24 10.86
CA ALA A 104 7.15 3.42 12.25
C ALA A 104 7.94 2.19 12.75
N GLU A 105 7.44 1.00 12.44
CA GLU A 105 8.09 -0.26 12.78
C GLU A 105 9.43 -0.42 12.05
N TYR A 106 9.50 -0.04 10.77
CA TYR A 106 10.74 -0.07 10.00
C TYR A 106 11.83 0.79 10.63
N VAL A 107 11.51 2.05 10.97
CA VAL A 107 12.47 2.98 11.59
C VAL A 107 12.91 2.50 12.98
N LYS A 108 12.00 1.94 13.77
CA LYS A 108 12.31 1.40 15.10
C LYS A 108 13.34 0.27 15.07
N ASN A 109 13.32 -0.51 13.99
CA ASN A 109 14.22 -1.63 13.76
C ASN A 109 15.48 -1.23 12.96
N CYS A 110 15.72 0.06 12.71
CA CYS A 110 16.93 0.54 12.05
C CYS A 110 18.02 0.83 13.09
N ASP A 111 19.10 0.03 13.07
CA ASP A 111 20.22 0.15 14.01
C ASP A 111 20.89 1.54 13.99
N HIS A 112 20.89 2.21 12.83
CA HIS A 112 21.43 3.56 12.70
C HIS A 112 20.51 4.66 13.27
N CYS A 113 19.24 4.34 13.57
CA CYS A 113 18.25 5.27 14.11
C CYS A 113 17.96 5.08 15.60
N GLN A 114 18.54 4.06 16.25
CA GLN A 114 18.43 3.81 17.69
C GLN A 114 19.37 4.70 18.49
#